data_AF-A0A3S4F362-F1
#
_entry.id   AF-A0A3S4F362-F1
#
_cell.length_a   1.000
_cell.length_b   1.000
_cell.length_c   1.000
_cell.angle_alpha   90.00
_cell.angle_beta   90.00
_cell.angle_gamma   90.00
#
_symmetry.space_group_name_H-M   'P 1'
#
loop_
_entity.id
_entity.type
_entity.pdbx_description
1 polymer ?
#
loop_
_entity_poly.entity_id
_entity_poly.type
_entity_poly.pdbx_seq_one_letter_code
_entity_poly.pdbx_strand_id
1 'polypeptide(L)'
;MQSPGDLPPAVWKSLSEIAAMRGVSKVAIKKRVDRYEAEGLLTTRRNGRERQVDLAAFDKAIGSVGDAYREQAAETVREEKTEPTGLPSALRDAQTEKAQWEARRSALDVSERLGKLVPVSEVEAAMVRAGEAIVRAIEQLPTFASEIMAASRDGEPALRRKLRDIKDQIRRRAADALTLQRNEGQVEEETGSEFDLGAD
;
A
#
# COMPACT_ATOMS: atom_id res chain seq x y z
N MET A 1 -6.92 -13.58 18.25
CA MET A 1 -6.49 -12.21 17.94
C MET A 1 -4.97 -12.26 17.76
N GLN A 2 -4.51 -12.55 16.54
CA GLN A 2 -3.07 -12.65 16.21
C GLN A 2 -2.54 -11.27 15.85
N SER A 3 -1.42 -10.88 16.46
CA SER A 3 -0.74 -9.60 16.26
C SER A 3 -0.28 -9.38 14.81
N PRO A 4 -0.09 -8.11 14.37
CA PRO A 4 0.34 -7.76 13.01
C PRO A 4 1.83 -8.06 12.71
N GLY A 5 2.33 -9.23 13.14
CA GLY A 5 3.76 -9.57 13.15
C GLY A 5 4.15 -10.93 12.57
N ASP A 6 3.24 -11.69 11.96
CA ASP A 6 3.46 -13.09 11.54
C ASP A 6 4.02 -13.26 10.11
N LEU A 7 4.62 -12.23 9.52
CA LEU A 7 5.32 -12.42 8.26
C LEU A 7 6.71 -13.04 8.51
N PRO A 8 7.18 -13.99 7.68
CA PRO A 8 8.51 -14.60 7.80
C PRO A 8 9.62 -13.56 7.88
N PRO A 9 10.79 -13.84 8.49
CA PRO A 9 11.86 -12.85 8.60
C PRO A 9 12.21 -12.24 7.24
N ALA A 10 12.19 -10.90 7.17
CA ALA A 10 12.49 -10.17 5.94
C ALA A 10 13.96 -10.36 5.52
N VAL A 11 14.18 -10.64 4.23
CA VAL A 11 15.52 -10.83 3.66
C VAL A 11 16.01 -9.47 3.16
N TRP A 12 16.73 -8.77 4.02
CA TRP A 12 17.25 -7.44 3.73
C TRP A 12 18.53 -7.50 2.91
N LYS A 13 18.49 -6.98 1.69
CA LYS A 13 19.66 -6.88 0.80
C LYS A 13 19.99 -5.43 0.50
N SER A 14 21.27 -5.13 0.35
CA SER A 14 21.74 -3.82 -0.09
C SER A 14 21.39 -3.60 -1.57
N LEU A 15 21.32 -2.33 -1.98
CA LEU A 15 21.10 -1.99 -3.39
C LEU A 15 22.20 -2.55 -4.31
N SER A 16 23.43 -2.72 -3.79
CA SER A 16 24.55 -3.30 -4.55
C SER A 16 24.36 -4.80 -4.78
N GLU A 17 23.88 -5.52 -3.76
CA GLU A 17 23.61 -6.96 -3.84
C GLU A 17 22.45 -7.23 -4.80
N ILE A 18 21.38 -6.44 -4.73
CA ILE A 18 20.25 -6.55 -5.65
C ILE A 18 20.67 -6.28 -7.09
N ALA A 19 21.51 -5.26 -7.30
CA ALA A 19 22.08 -4.96 -8.61
C ALA A 19 22.90 -6.13 -9.17
N ALA A 20 23.74 -6.74 -8.34
CA ALA A 20 24.53 -7.92 -8.71
C ALA A 20 23.65 -9.13 -9.03
N MET A 21 22.64 -9.42 -8.20
CA MET A 21 21.69 -10.53 -8.41
C MET A 21 20.89 -10.36 -9.70
N ARG A 22 20.54 -9.13 -10.06
CA ARG A 22 19.68 -8.82 -11.23
C ARG A 22 20.47 -8.46 -12.49
N GLY A 23 21.81 -8.44 -12.44
CA GLY A 23 22.66 -8.10 -13.59
C GLY A 23 22.48 -6.66 -14.10
N VAL A 24 22.04 -5.72 -13.25
CA VAL A 24 21.78 -4.32 -13.62
C VAL A 24 22.64 -3.37 -12.80
N SER A 25 22.73 -2.10 -13.23
CA SER A 25 23.53 -1.11 -12.49
C SER A 25 22.88 -0.74 -11.15
N LYS A 26 23.71 -0.48 -10.13
CA LYS A 26 23.26 0.02 -8.82
C LYS A 26 22.47 1.33 -8.94
N VAL A 27 22.80 2.16 -9.93
CA VAL A 27 22.08 3.41 -10.22
C VAL A 27 20.65 3.12 -10.70
N ALA A 28 20.45 2.09 -11.54
CA ALA A 28 19.12 1.68 -11.99
C ALA A 28 18.26 1.13 -10.84
N ILE A 29 18.83 0.28 -9.97
CA ILE A 29 18.16 -0.20 -8.76
C ILE A 29 17.82 0.96 -7.83
N LYS A 30 18.77 1.88 -7.59
CA LYS A 30 18.53 3.07 -6.76
C LYS A 30 17.36 3.91 -7.29
N LYS A 31 17.31 4.19 -8.59
CA LYS A 31 16.20 4.94 -9.20
C LYS A 31 14.85 4.24 -8.98
N ARG A 32 14.79 2.92 -9.14
CA ARG A 32 13.57 2.13 -8.90
C ARG A 32 13.16 2.17 -7.43
N VAL A 33 14.11 1.96 -6.51
CA VAL A 33 13.85 2.01 -5.06
C VAL A 33 13.42 3.41 -4.61
N ASP A 34 14.05 4.47 -5.10
CA ASP A 34 13.66 5.85 -4.78
C ASP A 34 12.23 6.14 -5.26
N ARG A 35 11.87 5.66 -6.45
CA ARG A 35 10.50 5.78 -6.99
C ARG A 35 9.50 5.00 -6.13
N TYR A 36 9.75 3.72 -5.85
CA TYR A 36 8.83 2.88 -5.08
C TYR A 36 8.70 3.32 -3.62
N GLU A 37 9.74 3.92 -3.04
CA GLU A 37 9.65 4.53 -1.71
C GLU A 37 8.81 5.82 -1.75
N ALA A 38 8.98 6.66 -2.78
CA ALA A 38 8.16 7.87 -2.95
C ALA A 38 6.68 7.54 -3.20
N GLU A 39 6.40 6.43 -3.89
CA GLU A 39 5.06 5.89 -4.14
C GLU A 39 4.52 5.07 -2.95
N GLY A 40 5.28 4.95 -1.85
CA GLY A 40 4.88 4.19 -0.66
C GLY A 40 4.81 2.66 -0.84
N LEU A 41 5.17 2.14 -2.02
CA LEU A 41 5.16 0.72 -2.37
C LEU A 41 6.27 -0.07 -1.67
N LEU A 42 7.29 0.60 -1.14
CA LEU A 42 8.44 -0.07 -0.54
C LEU A 42 9.02 0.72 0.64
N THR A 43 9.39 -0.01 1.69
CA THR A 43 10.09 0.56 2.86
C THR A 43 11.58 0.27 2.78
N THR A 44 12.41 1.26 3.06
CA THR A 44 13.86 1.07 3.16
C THR A 44 14.37 1.27 4.58
N ARG A 45 15.46 0.58 4.91
CA ARG A 45 16.16 0.78 6.18
C ARG A 45 17.63 1.06 5.93
N ARG A 46 18.26 1.77 6.85
CA ARG A 46 19.69 2.05 6.82
C ARG A 46 20.42 1.09 7.76
N ASN A 47 21.39 0.34 7.24
CA ASN A 47 22.29 -0.50 8.03
C ASN A 47 23.71 0.05 7.88
N GLY A 48 24.16 0.83 8.87
CA GLY A 48 25.40 1.59 8.80
C GLY A 48 25.42 2.60 7.65
N ARG A 49 26.32 2.40 6.68
CA ARG A 49 26.45 3.26 5.48
C ARG A 49 25.56 2.83 4.32
N GLU A 50 24.99 1.63 4.37
CA GLU A 50 24.25 1.05 3.26
C GLU A 50 22.74 1.14 3.46
N ARG A 51 22.04 1.31 2.33
CA ARG A 51 20.58 1.26 2.26
C ARG A 51 20.15 -0.14 1.86
N GLN A 52 19.29 -0.74 2.67
CA GLN A 52 18.76 -2.09 2.49
C GLN A 52 17.26 -2.05 2.25
N VAL A 53 16.79 -3.03 1.48
CA VAL A 53 15.38 -3.25 1.16
C VAL A 53 15.05 -4.72 1.31
N ASP A 54 13.81 -5.02 1.73
CA ASP A 54 13.30 -6.38 1.75
C ASP A 54 13.18 -6.87 0.30
N LEU A 55 13.90 -7.94 -0.05
CA LEU A 55 13.98 -8.45 -1.41
C LEU A 55 12.60 -8.88 -1.93
N ALA A 56 11.78 -9.50 -1.08
CA ALA A 56 10.45 -9.96 -1.48
C ALA A 56 9.50 -8.78 -1.77
N ALA A 57 9.57 -7.72 -0.97
CA ALA A 57 8.80 -6.50 -1.21
C ALA A 57 9.25 -5.78 -2.48
N PHE A 58 10.57 -5.75 -2.74
CA PHE A 58 11.13 -5.19 -3.97
C PHE A 58 10.68 -5.94 -5.22
N ASP A 59 10.69 -7.27 -5.18
CA ASP A 59 10.28 -8.10 -6.31
C ASP A 59 8.78 -7.95 -6.59
N LYS A 60 7.95 -7.89 -5.53
CA LYS A 60 6.52 -7.60 -5.66
C LYS A 60 6.27 -6.22 -6.27
N ALA A 61 7.00 -5.19 -5.84
CA ALA A 61 6.90 -3.83 -6.39
C ALA A 61 7.38 -3.73 -7.85
N ILE A 62 8.28 -4.61 -8.30
CA ILE A 62 8.65 -4.72 -9.72
C ILE A 62 7.53 -5.39 -10.51
N GLY A 63 6.98 -6.51 -10.00
CA GLY A 63 5.91 -7.25 -10.65
C GLY A 63 4.63 -6.43 -10.83
N SER A 64 4.29 -5.56 -9.87
CA SER A 64 3.12 -4.67 -9.95
C SER A 64 3.29 -3.49 -10.91
N VAL A 65 4.52 -3.05 -11.20
CA VAL A 65 4.80 -1.85 -12.01
C VAL A 65 5.24 -2.17 -13.46
N GLY A 66 5.14 -3.43 -13.88
CA GLY A 66 5.25 -3.83 -15.29
C GLY A 66 6.69 -3.89 -15.83
N ASP A 67 7.32 -5.07 -15.69
CA ASP A 67 8.46 -5.47 -16.53
C ASP A 67 8.55 -7.02 -16.61
N ALA A 68 7.39 -7.69 -16.78
CA ALA A 68 7.26 -9.15 -16.81
C ALA A 68 8.09 -9.84 -17.92
N TYR A 69 8.46 -9.10 -18.97
CA TYR A 69 9.25 -9.60 -20.10
C TYR A 69 10.75 -9.75 -19.82
N ARG A 70 11.29 -9.12 -18.75
CA ARG A 70 12.70 -9.29 -18.37
C ARG A 70 12.93 -10.35 -17.29
N GLU A 71 11.90 -10.75 -16.54
CA GLU A 71 12.04 -11.74 -15.47
C GLU A 71 12.19 -13.16 -16.01
N GLN A 72 11.48 -13.53 -17.08
CA GLN A 72 11.64 -14.84 -17.71
C GLN A 72 13.06 -15.07 -18.27
N ALA A 73 13.71 -14.01 -18.77
CA ALA A 73 15.09 -14.10 -19.28
C ALA A 73 16.14 -14.21 -18.17
N ALA A 74 15.87 -13.68 -16.97
CA ALA A 74 16.79 -13.76 -15.84
C ALA A 74 16.72 -15.12 -15.12
N GLU A 75 15.56 -15.77 -15.11
CA GLU A 75 15.42 -17.13 -14.58
C GLU A 75 16.14 -18.17 -15.44
N THR A 76 16.12 -18.05 -16.78
CA THR A 76 16.82 -18.98 -17.68
C THR A 76 18.35 -18.86 -17.58
N VAL A 77 18.88 -17.64 -17.40
CA VAL A 77 20.34 -17.43 -17.23
C VAL A 77 20.86 -17.96 -15.89
N ARG A 78 19.98 -18.10 -14.89
CA ARG A 78 20.33 -18.58 -13.54
C ARG A 78 20.56 -20.09 -13.49
N GLU A 79 19.93 -20.85 -14.38
CA GLU A 79 20.14 -22.32 -14.46
C GLU A 79 21.48 -22.69 -15.11
N GLU A 80 22.01 -21.87 -16.03
CA GLU A 80 23.25 -22.22 -16.76
C GLU A 80 24.56 -21.89 -16.02
N LYS A 81 24.56 -21.13 -14.91
CA LYS A 81 25.80 -20.52 -14.38
C LYS A 81 26.21 -20.87 -12.95
N THR A 82 25.84 -22.03 -12.44
CA THR A 82 26.30 -22.48 -11.10
C THR A 82 27.31 -23.63 -11.21
N GLU A 83 28.58 -23.31 -11.42
CA GLU A 83 29.68 -24.18 -11.01
C GLU A 83 30.05 -23.87 -9.55
N PRO A 84 30.15 -24.87 -8.64
CA PRO A 84 30.36 -24.61 -7.23
C PRO A 84 31.86 -24.65 -6.87
N THR A 85 32.42 -23.50 -6.51
CA THR A 85 33.66 -23.43 -5.71
C THR A 85 33.40 -22.66 -4.43
N GLY A 86 33.26 -23.37 -3.31
CA GLY A 86 33.33 -22.80 -1.95
C GLY A 86 32.41 -23.43 -0.90
N LEU A 87 32.99 -24.27 -0.04
CA LEU A 87 32.61 -24.71 1.33
C LEU A 87 31.12 -25.03 1.69
N PRO A 88 30.85 -26.12 2.45
CA PRO A 88 29.50 -26.56 2.84
C PRO A 88 28.63 -25.52 3.58
N SER A 89 29.24 -24.51 4.22
CA SER A 89 28.53 -23.46 4.96
C SER A 89 27.84 -22.46 4.02
N ALA A 90 28.53 -21.99 2.97
CA ALA A 90 28.01 -20.98 2.06
C ALA A 90 26.81 -21.51 1.24
N LEU A 91 26.82 -22.80 0.92
CA LEU A 91 25.68 -23.48 0.29
C LEU A 91 24.47 -23.57 1.21
N ARG A 92 24.66 -23.83 2.52
CA ARG A 92 23.56 -23.84 3.50
C ARG A 92 22.97 -22.45 3.73
N ASP A 93 23.83 -21.43 3.78
CA ASP A 93 23.38 -20.04 3.95
C ASP A 93 22.57 -19.58 2.73
N ALA A 94 23.04 -19.87 1.52
CA ALA A 94 22.31 -19.55 0.28
C ALA A 94 20.97 -20.30 0.15
N GLN A 95 20.92 -21.57 0.57
CA GLN A 95 19.66 -22.34 0.60
C GLN A 95 18.68 -21.76 1.64
N THR A 96 19.18 -21.33 2.80
CA THR A 96 18.37 -20.72 3.85
C THR A 96 17.80 -19.37 3.39
N GLU A 97 18.61 -18.52 2.75
CA GLU A 97 18.16 -17.24 2.20
C GLU A 97 17.11 -17.43 1.10
N LYS A 98 17.30 -18.41 0.21
CA LYS A 98 16.33 -18.74 -0.84
C LYS A 98 15.00 -19.20 -0.23
N ALA A 99 15.04 -20.11 0.74
CA ALA A 99 13.85 -20.59 1.43
C ALA A 99 13.11 -19.46 2.18
N GLN A 100 13.85 -18.55 2.81
CA GLN A 100 13.26 -17.38 3.48
C GLN A 100 12.61 -16.42 2.49
N TRP A 101 13.24 -16.17 1.34
CA TRP A 101 12.67 -15.33 0.28
C TRP A 101 11.40 -15.96 -0.32
N GLU A 102 11.42 -17.26 -0.64
CA GLU A 102 10.24 -17.98 -1.15
C GLU A 102 9.09 -17.96 -0.14
N ALA A 103 9.39 -18.24 1.14
CA ALA A 103 8.40 -18.18 2.20
C ALA A 103 7.82 -16.76 2.38
N ARG A 104 8.66 -15.73 2.32
CA ARG A 104 8.24 -14.33 2.43
C ARG A 104 7.37 -13.90 1.25
N ARG A 105 7.75 -14.27 0.02
CA ARG A 105 6.97 -14.00 -1.20
C ARG A 105 5.59 -14.66 -1.11
N SER A 106 5.55 -15.97 -0.82
CA SER A 106 4.29 -16.69 -0.64
C SER A 106 3.42 -16.10 0.47
N ALA A 107 4.03 -15.68 1.58
CA ALA A 107 3.30 -15.03 2.67
C ALA A 107 2.71 -13.66 2.27
N LEU A 108 3.40 -12.88 1.42
CA LEU A 108 2.87 -11.61 0.91
C LEU A 108 1.70 -11.84 -0.06
N ASP A 109 1.77 -12.88 -0.90
CA ASP A 109 0.69 -13.24 -1.83
C ASP A 109 -0.54 -13.75 -1.07
N VAL A 110 -0.32 -14.62 -0.07
CA VAL A 110 -1.39 -15.09 0.82
C VAL A 110 -1.98 -13.93 1.63
N SER A 111 -1.16 -13.00 2.13
CA SER A 111 -1.66 -11.85 2.91
C SER A 111 -2.49 -10.89 2.06
N GLU A 112 -2.18 -10.73 0.78
CA GLU A 112 -2.98 -9.95 -0.17
C GLU A 112 -4.34 -10.63 -0.44
N ARG A 113 -4.34 -11.94 -0.73
CA ARG A 113 -5.59 -12.71 -0.90
C ARG A 113 -6.47 -12.73 0.36
N LEU A 114 -5.84 -12.73 1.54
CA LEU A 114 -6.54 -12.63 2.82
C LEU A 114 -6.99 -11.19 3.17
N GLY A 115 -6.81 -10.21 2.27
CA GLY A 115 -7.20 -8.81 2.47
C GLY A 115 -6.37 -8.06 3.53
N LYS A 116 -5.24 -8.62 3.97
CA LYS A 116 -4.36 -7.98 4.98
C LYS A 116 -3.46 -6.91 4.38
N LEU A 117 -3.36 -6.86 3.05
CA LEU A 117 -2.57 -5.89 2.29
C LEU A 117 -3.47 -5.34 1.19
N VAL A 118 -3.53 -4.01 1.08
CA VAL A 118 -4.29 -3.29 0.05
C VAL A 118 -3.33 -2.42 -0.75
N PRO A 119 -3.47 -2.32 -2.09
CA PRO A 119 -2.67 -1.41 -2.89
C PRO A 119 -2.79 0.04 -2.41
N VAL A 120 -1.66 0.75 -2.35
CA VAL A 120 -1.62 2.17 -1.91
C VAL A 120 -2.52 3.05 -2.78
N SER A 121 -2.56 2.80 -4.09
CA SER A 121 -3.40 3.54 -5.04
C SER A 121 -4.90 3.45 -4.73
N GLU A 122 -5.36 2.31 -4.21
CA GLU A 122 -6.78 2.13 -3.84
C GLU A 122 -7.11 2.93 -2.58
N VAL A 123 -6.20 2.95 -1.61
CA VAL A 123 -6.32 3.80 -0.41
C VAL A 123 -6.33 5.27 -0.79
N GLU A 124 -5.45 5.70 -1.69
CA GLU A 124 -5.42 7.08 -2.21
C GLU A 124 -6.73 7.46 -2.90
N ALA A 125 -7.24 6.60 -3.79
CA ALA A 125 -8.51 6.84 -4.48
C ALA A 125 -9.69 6.94 -3.50
N ALA A 126 -9.76 6.04 -2.51
CA ALA A 126 -10.78 6.09 -1.46
C ALA A 126 -10.68 7.38 -0.63
N MET A 127 -9.46 7.81 -0.31
CA MET A 127 -9.22 9.06 0.42
C MET A 127 -9.63 10.30 -0.38
N VAL A 128 -9.37 10.32 -1.69
CA VAL A 128 -9.82 11.41 -2.57
C VAL A 128 -11.34 11.48 -2.63
N ARG A 129 -12.03 10.35 -2.84
CA ARG A 129 -13.51 10.29 -2.85
C ARG A 129 -14.12 10.78 -1.54
N ALA A 130 -13.55 10.36 -0.40
CA ALA A 130 -13.96 10.84 0.91
C ALA A 130 -13.74 12.35 1.07
N GLY A 131 -12.59 12.87 0.62
CA GLY A 131 -12.25 14.29 0.65
C GLY A 131 -13.21 15.14 -0.18
N GLU A 132 -13.54 14.70 -1.40
CA GLU A 132 -14.49 15.38 -2.29
C GLU A 132 -15.87 15.52 -1.65
N ALA A 133 -16.38 14.48 -1.00
CA ALA A 133 -17.67 14.52 -0.32
C ALA A 133 -17.69 15.52 0.85
N ILE A 134 -16.58 15.63 1.59
CA ILE A 134 -16.42 16.61 2.68
C ILE A 134 -16.37 18.03 2.12
N VAL A 135 -15.58 18.27 1.07
CA VAL A 135 -15.50 19.58 0.40
C VAL A 135 -16.89 19.99 -0.11
N ARG A 136 -17.59 19.07 -0.76
CA ARG A 136 -18.96 19.31 -1.24
C ARG A 136 -19.90 19.71 -0.11
N ALA A 137 -19.81 19.09 1.06
CA ALA A 137 -20.64 19.46 2.21
C ALA A 137 -20.38 20.90 2.70
N ILE A 138 -19.13 21.38 2.59
CA ILE A 138 -18.74 22.75 2.93
C ILE A 138 -19.20 23.73 1.84
N GLU A 139 -19.06 23.37 0.56
CA GLU A 139 -19.50 24.20 -0.57
C GLU A 139 -21.01 24.47 -0.57
N GLN A 140 -21.80 23.64 0.12
CA GLN A 140 -23.23 23.89 0.33
C GLN A 140 -23.53 24.96 1.39
N LEU A 141 -22.54 25.58 2.04
CA LEU A 141 -22.76 26.66 3.02
C LEU A 141 -23.71 27.78 2.54
N PRO A 142 -23.64 28.25 1.27
CA PRO A 142 -24.55 29.28 0.77
C PRO A 142 -26.04 28.88 0.83
N THR A 143 -26.38 27.59 0.87
CA THR A 143 -27.78 27.15 0.95
C THR A 143 -28.43 27.55 2.27
N PHE A 144 -27.64 27.80 3.32
CA PHE A 144 -28.14 28.23 4.63
C PHE A 144 -28.38 29.74 4.73
N ALA A 145 -28.12 30.51 3.67
CA ALA A 145 -28.20 31.97 3.71
C ALA A 145 -29.56 32.48 4.19
N SER A 146 -30.66 31.89 3.71
CA SER A 146 -32.03 32.28 4.13
C SER A 146 -32.26 32.03 5.63
N GLU A 147 -31.80 30.89 6.15
CA GLU A 147 -31.96 30.51 7.55
C GLU A 147 -31.10 31.37 8.48
N ILE A 148 -29.88 31.71 8.04
CA ILE A 148 -28.98 32.64 8.74
C ILE A 148 -29.61 34.04 8.79
N MET A 149 -30.15 34.52 7.66
CA MET A 149 -30.83 35.83 7.59
C MET A 149 -32.06 35.88 8.49
N ALA A 150 -32.85 34.79 8.56
CA ALA A 150 -33.98 34.69 9.48
C ALA A 150 -33.53 34.74 10.94
N ALA A 151 -32.59 33.89 11.33
CA ALA A 151 -32.06 33.85 12.70
C ALA A 151 -31.38 35.16 13.13
N SER A 152 -30.84 35.93 12.18
CA SER A 152 -30.22 37.23 12.45
C SER A 152 -31.25 38.29 12.88
N ARG A 153 -32.51 38.20 12.42
CA ARG A 153 -33.59 39.10 12.82
C ARG A 153 -34.03 38.88 14.27
N ASP A 154 -33.89 37.65 14.77
CA ASP A 154 -34.24 37.26 16.14
C ASP A 154 -33.12 37.57 17.15
N GLY A 155 -32.00 38.16 16.68
CA GLY A 155 -30.88 38.60 17.51
C GLY A 155 -29.76 37.56 17.68
N GLU A 156 -28.66 38.00 18.30
CA GLU A 156 -27.42 37.23 18.43
C GLU A 156 -27.61 35.81 19.02
N PRO A 157 -28.42 35.59 20.08
CA PRO A 157 -28.61 34.25 20.65
C PRO A 157 -29.26 33.26 19.68
N ALA A 158 -30.15 33.72 18.80
CA ALA A 158 -30.77 32.89 17.77
C ALA A 158 -29.77 32.55 16.67
N LEU A 159 -29.01 33.53 16.19
CA LEU A 159 -27.95 33.33 15.20
C LEU A 159 -26.89 32.32 15.69
N ARG A 160 -26.42 32.43 16.94
CA ARG A 160 -25.45 31.47 17.52
C ARG A 160 -25.97 30.05 17.63
N ARG A 161 -27.27 29.86 17.86
CA ARG A 161 -27.90 28.53 17.83
C ARG A 161 -27.90 27.99 16.41
N LYS A 162 -28.35 28.81 15.44
CA LYS A 162 -28.42 28.40 14.04
C LYS A 162 -27.05 28.04 13.45
N LEU A 163 -26.01 28.82 13.75
CA LEU A 163 -24.64 28.51 13.30
C LEU A 163 -24.12 27.19 13.88
N ARG A 164 -24.48 26.86 15.14
CA ARG A 164 -24.13 25.56 15.73
C ARG A 164 -24.84 24.41 15.01
N ASP A 165 -26.12 24.57 14.71
CA ASP A 165 -26.90 23.56 13.99
C ASP A 165 -26.31 23.29 12.59
N ILE A 166 -25.96 24.36 11.85
CA ILE A 166 -25.31 24.24 10.52
C ILE A 166 -23.97 23.52 10.64
N LYS A 167 -23.14 23.92 11.60
CA LYS A 167 -21.85 23.26 11.87
C LYS A 167 -22.03 21.78 12.18
N ASP A 168 -23.01 21.41 13.01
CA ASP A 168 -23.28 20.01 13.34
C ASP A 168 -23.86 19.24 12.15
N GLN A 169 -24.65 19.88 11.28
CA GLN A 169 -25.15 19.27 10.05
C GLN A 169 -24.02 18.98 9.04
N ILE A 170 -23.09 19.92 8.84
CA ILE A 170 -21.92 19.71 7.97
C ILE A 170 -21.05 18.58 8.52
N ARG A 171 -20.81 18.55 9.83
CA ARG A 171 -20.06 17.47 10.48
C ARG A 171 -20.71 16.10 10.29
N ARG A 172 -22.05 16.01 10.38
CA ARG A 172 -22.79 14.76 10.13
C ARG A 172 -22.65 14.32 8.68
N ARG A 173 -22.84 15.21 7.72
CA ARG A 173 -22.68 14.89 6.29
C ARG A 173 -21.27 14.36 5.97
N ALA A 174 -20.24 14.96 6.56
CA ALA A 174 -18.86 14.48 6.43
C ALA A 174 -18.69 13.07 7.02
N ALA A 175 -19.26 12.80 8.20
CA ALA A 175 -19.22 11.49 8.82
C ALA A 175 -20.00 10.42 8.04
N ASP A 176 -21.16 10.79 7.48
CA ASP A 176 -21.98 9.90 6.65
C ASP A 176 -21.24 9.51 5.36
N ALA A 177 -20.54 10.46 4.73
CA ALA A 177 -19.72 10.19 3.55
C ALA A 177 -18.57 9.20 3.84
N LEU A 178 -17.89 9.35 4.99
CA LEU A 178 -16.86 8.41 5.41
C LEU A 178 -17.43 7.02 5.72
N THR A 179 -18.63 6.98 6.30
CA THR A 179 -19.33 5.71 6.58
C THR A 179 -19.77 5.01 5.30
N LEU A 180 -20.25 5.78 4.32
CA LEU A 180 -20.59 5.25 3.00
C LEU A 180 -19.37 4.65 2.31
N GLN A 181 -18.25 5.36 2.27
CA GLN A 181 -17.00 4.87 1.68
C GLN A 181 -16.50 3.58 2.36
N ARG A 182 -16.66 3.49 3.69
CA ARG A 182 -16.38 2.25 4.43
C ARG A 182 -17.28 1.10 3.97
N ASN A 183 -18.59 1.33 3.89
CA ASN A 183 -19.55 0.28 3.52
C ASN A 183 -19.32 -0.19 2.08
N GLU A 184 -19.04 0.74 1.16
CA GLU A 184 -18.67 0.41 -0.22
C GLU A 184 -17.41 -0.46 -0.25
N GLY A 185 -16.38 -0.12 0.53
CA GLY A 185 -15.17 -0.94 0.66
C GLY A 185 -15.45 -2.34 1.23
N GLN A 186 -16.36 -2.46 2.21
CA GLN A 186 -16.75 -3.76 2.76
C GLN A 186 -17.49 -4.62 1.72
N VAL A 187 -18.35 -4.01 0.91
CA VAL A 187 -19.04 -4.72 -0.18
C VAL A 187 -18.03 -5.15 -1.25
N GLU A 188 -17.07 -4.30 -1.61
CA GLU A 188 -15.99 -4.66 -2.55
C GLU A 188 -15.16 -5.85 -2.02
N GLU A 189 -14.84 -5.89 -0.71
CA GLU A 189 -14.16 -7.02 -0.07
C GLU A 189 -15.00 -8.31 -0.13
N GLU A 190 -16.29 -8.23 0.20
CA GLU A 190 -17.21 -9.38 0.18
C GLU A 190 -17.40 -9.93 -1.23
N THR A 191 -17.59 -9.04 -2.21
CA THR A 191 -17.82 -9.43 -3.62
C THR A 191 -16.53 -9.93 -4.27
N GLY A 192 -15.39 -9.28 -4.00
CA GLY A 192 -14.07 -9.69 -4.49
C GLY A 192 -13.60 -11.03 -3.91
N SER A 193 -13.93 -11.30 -2.65
CA SER A 193 -13.65 -12.60 -2.02
C SER A 193 -14.51 -13.74 -2.59
N GLU A 194 -15.67 -13.45 -3.18
CA GLU A 194 -16.57 -14.46 -3.74
C GLU A 194 -16.12 -14.96 -5.12
N PHE A 195 -15.40 -14.14 -5.90
CA PHE A 195 -14.88 -14.52 -7.23
C PHE A 195 -13.55 -15.31 -7.19
N ASP A 196 -12.74 -15.21 -6.14
CA ASP A 196 -11.40 -15.84 -6.07
C ASP A 196 -11.39 -17.24 -5.41
N LEU A 197 -12.56 -17.80 -5.06
CA LEU A 197 -12.69 -19.10 -4.37
C LEU A 197 -13.12 -20.28 -5.26
N GLY A 198 -13.18 -20.14 -6.58
CA GLY A 198 -13.39 -21.31 -7.44
C GLY A 198 -13.64 -21.05 -8.91
N ALA A 199 -12.62 -21.31 -9.73
CA ALA A 199 -12.78 -22.01 -11.00
C ALA A 199 -11.49 -22.79 -11.26
N ASP A 200 -11.65 -24.11 -11.42
CA ASP A 200 -10.62 -25.14 -11.59
C ASP A 200 -9.54 -24.85 -12.67
#